data_AF-A0A8T4S0S3-F1
#
_entry.id   AF-A0A8T4S0S3-F1
#
_cell.length_a   1.000
_cell.length_b   1.000
_cell.length_c   1.000
_cell.angle_alpha   90.00
_cell.angle_beta   90.00
_cell.angle_gamma   90.00
#
_symmetry.space_group_name_H-M   'P 1'
#
loop_
_entity.id
_entity.type
_entity.pdbx_description
1 polymer ?
#
loop_
_entity_poly.entity_id
_entity_poly.type
_entity_poly.pdbx_seq_one_letter_code
_entity_poly.pdbx_strand_id
1 'polypeptide(L)'
;MKYGTTTDDFALVALKNHDSAFLNPKAGFYGKKVTLEQIKSSPVVASPLRLFDCSYNVNGGAACILTKDRTDIRIAGSGLFTDYLTAWERDEMVSWGATKAASEMAYRAAGIGPEGIDFAELHDAFTPVEIISYEDLG
;
A
#
# COMPACT_ATOMS: atom_id res chain seq x y z
N MET A 1 -18.53 -7.12 -1.58
CA MET A 1 -18.23 -6.37 -0.33
C MET A 1 -19.12 -5.12 -0.24
N LYS A 2 -19.02 -4.28 0.80
CA LYS A 2 -19.90 -3.11 1.05
C LYS A 2 -20.10 -2.22 -0.19
N TYR A 3 -19.05 -2.01 -0.99
CA TYR A 3 -19.05 -1.13 -2.16
C TYR A 3 -19.04 -1.87 -3.52
N GLY A 4 -19.42 -3.15 -3.53
CA GLY A 4 -19.41 -3.95 -4.77
C GLY A 4 -18.05 -4.52 -5.17
N THR A 5 -16.97 -4.19 -4.44
CA THR A 5 -15.65 -4.79 -4.60
C THR A 5 -15.70 -6.32 -4.55
N THR A 6 -14.90 -6.93 -5.40
CA THR A 6 -14.79 -8.37 -5.64
C THR A 6 -13.37 -8.86 -5.37
N THR A 7 -13.18 -10.18 -5.24
CA THR A 7 -11.84 -10.76 -5.16
C THR A 7 -11.04 -10.61 -6.46
N ASP A 8 -11.70 -10.29 -7.57
CA ASP A 8 -11.01 -9.99 -8.82
C ASP A 8 -10.28 -8.65 -8.74
N ASP A 9 -10.84 -7.66 -8.04
CA ASP A 9 -10.17 -6.37 -7.79
C ASP A 9 -8.89 -6.58 -6.97
N PHE A 10 -8.95 -7.45 -5.95
CA PHE A 10 -7.78 -7.84 -5.16
C PHE A 10 -6.71 -8.53 -6.01
N ALA A 11 -7.14 -9.43 -6.90
CA ALA A 11 -6.23 -10.14 -7.79
C ALA A 11 -5.51 -9.20 -8.78
N LEU A 12 -6.15 -8.10 -9.20
CA LEU A 12 -5.53 -7.08 -10.05
C LEU A 12 -4.45 -6.29 -9.31
N VAL A 13 -4.67 -5.99 -8.02
CA VAL A 13 -3.65 -5.36 -7.17
C VAL A 13 -2.44 -6.28 -7.04
N ALA A 14 -2.65 -7.55 -6.69
CA ALA A 14 -1.57 -8.54 -6.62
C ALA A 14 -0.81 -8.64 -7.94
N LEU A 15 -1.51 -8.70 -9.08
CA LEU A 15 -0.90 -8.78 -10.40
C LEU A 15 0.00 -7.58 -10.68
N LYS A 16 -0.48 -6.35 -10.43
CA LYS A 16 0.32 -5.12 -10.56
C LYS A 16 1.59 -5.20 -9.70
N ASN A 17 1.47 -5.60 -8.43
CA ASN A 17 2.62 -5.62 -7.51
C ASN A 17 3.64 -6.68 -7.93
N HIS A 18 3.19 -7.85 -8.38
CA HIS A 18 4.07 -8.88 -8.93
C HIS A 18 4.74 -8.47 -10.24
N ASP A 19 4.06 -7.70 -11.09
CA ASP A 19 4.64 -7.19 -12.33
C ASP A 19 5.73 -6.14 -12.07
N SER A 20 5.52 -5.25 -11.09
CA SER A 20 6.57 -4.35 -10.58
C SER A 20 7.73 -5.13 -9.95
N ALA A 21 7.43 -6.15 -9.15
CA ALA A 21 8.44 -7.00 -8.50
C ALA A 21 9.28 -7.80 -9.51
N PHE A 22 8.68 -8.25 -10.61
CA PHE A 22 9.37 -8.99 -11.68
C PHE A 22 10.55 -8.19 -12.25
N LEU A 23 10.40 -6.87 -12.38
CA LEU A 23 11.41 -5.96 -12.93
C LEU A 23 12.45 -5.50 -11.91
N ASN A 24 12.20 -5.69 -10.60
CA ASN A 24 13.05 -5.17 -9.54
C ASN A 24 14.05 -6.22 -9.04
N PRO A 25 15.38 -6.06 -9.27
CA PRO A 25 16.40 -7.02 -8.83
C PRO A 25 16.49 -7.21 -7.31
N LYS A 26 15.89 -6.32 -6.52
CA LYS A 26 15.85 -6.42 -5.05
C LYS A 26 14.61 -7.15 -4.52
N ALA A 27 13.61 -7.42 -5.36
CA ALA A 27 12.39 -8.07 -4.94
C ALA A 27 12.54 -9.61 -4.88
N GLY A 28 11.86 -10.27 -3.95
CA GLY A 28 11.88 -11.75 -3.84
C GLY A 28 11.31 -12.48 -5.07
N PHE A 29 10.51 -11.78 -5.86
CA PHE A 29 9.92 -12.23 -7.13
C PHE A 29 10.66 -11.73 -8.38
N TYR A 30 11.89 -11.22 -8.23
CA TYR A 30 12.70 -10.81 -9.39
C TYR A 30 12.81 -11.93 -10.43
N GLY A 31 12.45 -11.62 -11.69
CA GLY A 31 12.45 -12.58 -12.79
C GLY A 31 11.42 -13.72 -12.70
N LYS A 32 10.53 -13.71 -11.70
CA LYS A 32 9.48 -14.74 -11.50
C LYS A 32 8.11 -14.17 -11.88
N LYS A 33 7.64 -14.45 -13.09
CA LYS A 33 6.32 -14.01 -13.55
C LYS A 33 5.23 -14.74 -12.78
N VAL A 34 4.31 -13.97 -12.19
CA VAL A 34 3.06 -14.47 -11.59
C VAL A 34 1.91 -14.07 -12.51
N THR A 35 1.03 -15.01 -12.84
CA THR A 35 -0.13 -14.77 -13.72
C THR A 35 -1.41 -14.53 -12.91
N LEU A 36 -2.38 -13.85 -13.52
CA LEU A 36 -3.70 -13.63 -12.90
C LEU A 36 -4.38 -14.96 -12.53
N GLU A 37 -4.27 -15.97 -13.37
CA GLU A 37 -4.82 -17.31 -13.10
C GLU A 37 -4.16 -17.97 -11.88
N GLN A 38 -2.84 -17.84 -11.72
CA GLN A 38 -2.13 -18.32 -10.53
C GLN A 38 -2.61 -17.60 -9.27
N ILE A 39 -2.86 -16.29 -9.36
CA ILE A 39 -3.38 -15.48 -8.26
C ILE A 39 -4.77 -15.98 -7.85
N LYS A 40 -5.70 -16.05 -8.82
CA LYS A 40 -7.10 -16.45 -8.58
C LYS A 40 -7.25 -17.90 -8.10
N SER A 41 -6.36 -18.79 -8.53
CA SER A 41 -6.36 -20.21 -8.13
C SER A 41 -5.57 -20.51 -6.85
N SER A 42 -4.88 -19.53 -6.28
CA SER A 42 -4.05 -19.75 -5.09
C SER A 42 -4.86 -20.11 -3.84
N PRO A 43 -4.27 -20.81 -2.86
CA PRO A 43 -4.99 -21.23 -1.66
C PRO A 43 -5.62 -20.06 -0.91
N VAL A 44 -6.83 -20.26 -0.39
CA VAL A 44 -7.46 -19.32 0.54
C VAL A 44 -6.71 -19.40 1.87
N VAL A 45 -6.29 -18.26 2.39
CA VAL A 45 -5.60 -18.14 3.69
C VAL A 45 -6.59 -17.73 4.77
N ALA A 46 -7.34 -16.66 4.52
CA ALA A 46 -8.36 -16.13 5.42
C ALA A 46 -9.48 -15.51 4.60
N SER A 47 -10.56 -16.26 4.38
CA SER A 47 -11.62 -15.89 3.43
C SER A 47 -12.08 -14.43 3.63
N PRO A 48 -12.11 -13.61 2.55
CA PRO A 48 -11.94 -13.99 1.14
C PRO A 48 -10.47 -13.95 0.62
N LEU A 49 -9.49 -13.66 1.47
CA LEU A 49 -8.10 -13.47 1.09
C LEU A 49 -7.38 -14.79 0.77
N ARG A 50 -6.65 -14.78 -0.34
CA ARG A 50 -5.82 -15.86 -0.84
C ARG A 50 -4.33 -15.59 -0.59
N LEU A 51 -3.49 -16.58 -0.91
CA LEU A 51 -2.06 -16.52 -0.65
C LEU A 51 -1.39 -15.30 -1.28
N PHE A 52 -1.75 -14.95 -2.52
CA PHE A 52 -1.18 -13.79 -3.22
C PHE A 52 -1.81 -12.45 -2.80
N ASP A 53 -2.81 -12.46 -1.93
CA ASP A 53 -3.31 -11.24 -1.28
C ASP A 53 -2.45 -10.84 -0.08
N CYS A 54 -1.51 -11.69 0.35
CA CYS A 54 -0.62 -11.47 1.48
C CYS A 54 0.78 -11.06 1.02
N SER A 55 1.37 -10.07 1.69
CA SER A 55 2.76 -9.68 1.44
C SER A 55 3.76 -10.83 1.64
N TYR A 56 4.89 -10.75 0.93
CA TYR A 56 5.94 -11.76 0.97
C TYR A 56 6.88 -11.55 2.17
N ASN A 57 7.14 -12.60 2.94
CA ASN A 57 8.08 -12.55 4.06
C ASN A 57 9.52 -12.34 3.55
N VAL A 58 10.21 -11.34 4.11
CA VAL A 58 11.60 -11.01 3.74
C VAL A 58 12.46 -10.79 4.97
N ASN A 59 13.76 -11.06 4.83
CA ASN A 59 14.78 -10.59 5.76
C ASN A 59 15.57 -9.48 5.05
N GLY A 60 15.57 -8.26 5.62
CA GLY A 60 16.23 -7.12 5.01
C GLY A 60 16.21 -5.89 5.90
N GLY A 61 16.90 -4.83 5.47
CA GLY A 61 16.93 -3.54 6.15
C GLY A 61 17.20 -2.41 5.17
N ALA A 62 16.68 -1.22 5.49
CA ALA A 62 16.90 0.01 4.74
C ALA A 62 17.27 1.14 5.71
N ALA A 63 18.10 2.07 5.26
CA ALA A 63 18.48 3.26 6.02
C ALA A 63 18.59 4.45 5.08
N CYS A 64 18.34 5.65 5.62
CA CYS A 64 18.58 6.91 4.92
C CYS A 64 19.33 7.87 5.85
N ILE A 65 20.10 8.80 5.26
CA ILE A 65 20.78 9.88 5.98
C ILE A 65 20.03 11.18 5.68
N LEU A 66 19.64 11.89 6.74
CA LEU A 66 18.95 13.16 6.64
C LEU A 66 19.91 14.31 6.95
N THR A 67 19.82 15.39 6.17
CA THR A 67 20.56 16.63 6.41
C THR A 67 19.64 17.84 6.27
N LYS A 68 20.06 18.97 6.84
CA LYS A 68 19.44 20.28 6.61
C LYS A 68 19.98 20.96 5.36
N ASP A 69 21.11 20.48 4.83
CA ASP A 69 21.69 21.01 3.60
C ASP A 69 20.80 20.69 2.40
N ARG A 70 20.85 21.56 1.39
CA ARG A 70 20.07 21.35 0.17
C ARG A 70 20.62 20.17 -0.62
N THR A 71 19.75 19.22 -0.97
CA THR A 71 20.04 18.08 -1.86
C THR A 71 19.02 18.06 -3.01
N ASP A 72 19.13 17.06 -3.89
CA ASP A 72 18.19 16.84 -4.99
C ASP A 72 16.80 16.37 -4.53
N ILE A 73 16.70 15.84 -3.29
CA ILE A 73 15.45 15.31 -2.73
C ILE A 73 15.13 16.05 -1.43
N ARG A 74 13.93 16.61 -1.35
CA ARG A 74 13.43 17.29 -0.15
C ARG A 74 12.21 16.58 0.41
N ILE A 75 12.18 16.42 1.73
CA ILE A 75 10.94 16.10 2.45
C ILE A 75 10.06 17.36 2.42
N ALA A 76 9.08 17.39 1.52
CA ALA A 76 8.17 18.53 1.34
C ALA A 76 7.16 18.64 2.48
N GLY A 77 6.68 17.50 2.97
CA GLY A 77 5.75 17.40 4.08
C GLY A 77 5.82 16.03 4.74
N SER A 78 5.42 15.95 6.00
CA SER A 78 5.30 14.70 6.76
C SER A 78 4.15 14.84 7.74
N GLY A 79 3.36 13.78 7.87
CA GLY A 79 2.25 13.69 8.80
C GLY A 79 2.28 12.34 9.50
N LEU A 80 1.85 12.32 10.76
CA LEU A 80 1.75 11.13 11.57
C LEU A 80 0.44 11.21 12.35
N PHE A 81 -0.32 10.12 12.31
CA PHE A 81 -1.52 9.95 13.12
C PHE A 81 -1.63 8.50 13.58
N THR A 82 -2.23 8.29 14.74
CA THR A 82 -2.47 6.97 15.33
C THR A 82 -3.95 6.78 15.58
N ASP A 83 -4.42 5.55 15.42
CA ASP A 83 -5.84 5.21 15.51
C ASP A 83 -5.99 3.86 16.24
N TYR A 84 -7.20 3.30 16.29
CA TYR A 84 -7.49 2.03 16.95
C TYR A 84 -6.45 0.94 16.61
N LEU A 85 -5.97 0.27 17.65
CA LEU A 85 -5.01 -0.82 17.52
C LEU A 85 -5.62 -2.03 16.80
N THR A 86 -6.89 -2.32 17.10
CA THR A 86 -7.57 -3.50 16.56
C THR A 86 -8.61 -3.10 15.52
N ALA A 87 -8.79 -3.95 14.51
CA ALA A 87 -9.70 -3.66 13.41
C ALA A 87 -11.18 -3.67 13.82
N TRP A 88 -11.55 -4.47 14.83
CA TRP A 88 -12.94 -4.63 15.27
C TRP A 88 -13.43 -3.53 16.21
N GLU A 89 -12.53 -2.72 16.76
CA GLU A 89 -12.88 -1.53 17.55
C GLU A 89 -13.22 -0.33 16.66
N ARG A 90 -12.99 -0.43 15.34
CA ARG A 90 -13.25 0.64 14.38
C ARG A 90 -14.72 0.68 14.00
N ASP A 91 -15.25 1.90 13.88
CA ASP A 91 -16.59 2.14 13.33
C ASP A 91 -16.67 1.75 11.84
N GLU A 92 -15.57 1.90 11.10
CA GLU A 92 -15.45 1.53 9.69
C GLU A 92 -14.18 0.70 9.43
N MET A 93 -14.34 -0.44 8.76
CA MET A 93 -13.26 -1.37 8.40
C MET A 93 -12.73 -1.18 6.96
N VAL A 94 -13.17 -0.12 6.29
CA VAL A 94 -12.88 0.15 4.87
C VAL A 94 -12.39 1.58 4.66
N SER A 95 -11.93 2.23 5.73
CA SER A 95 -11.28 3.54 5.70
C SER A 95 -10.52 3.77 6.99
N TRP A 96 -9.33 4.34 6.88
CA TRP A 96 -8.40 4.58 7.98
C TRP A 96 -8.36 6.08 8.28
N GLY A 97 -9.00 6.48 9.39
CA GLY A 97 -8.93 7.86 9.88
C GLY A 97 -7.49 8.32 10.08
N ALA A 98 -6.59 7.41 10.49
CA ALA A 98 -5.17 7.69 10.60
C ALA A 98 -4.53 8.09 9.27
N THR A 99 -4.81 7.35 8.19
CA THR A 99 -4.23 7.62 6.88
C THR A 99 -4.70 8.96 6.35
N LYS A 100 -6.01 9.24 6.43
CA LYS A 100 -6.61 10.52 6.04
C LYS A 100 -6.02 11.71 6.80
N ALA A 101 -5.92 11.60 8.13
CA ALA A 101 -5.37 12.68 8.95
C ALA A 101 -3.87 12.90 8.69
N ALA A 102 -3.09 11.82 8.58
CA ALA A 102 -1.66 11.90 8.30
C ALA A 102 -1.38 12.45 6.90
N SER A 103 -2.16 12.06 5.89
CA SER A 103 -2.02 12.57 4.53
C SER A 103 -2.38 14.04 4.44
N GLU A 104 -3.49 14.48 5.06
CA GLU A 104 -3.88 15.89 5.10
C GLU A 104 -2.78 16.77 5.73
N MET A 105 -2.17 16.31 6.83
CA MET A 105 -1.04 17.00 7.46
C MET A 105 0.17 17.10 6.52
N ALA A 106 0.51 16.01 5.82
CA ALA A 106 1.63 15.98 4.88
C ALA A 106 1.39 16.89 3.67
N TYR A 107 0.20 16.84 3.08
CA TYR A 107 -0.24 17.69 1.97
C TYR A 107 -0.22 19.16 2.35
N ARG A 108 -0.78 19.52 3.52
CA ARG A 108 -0.76 20.89 4.03
C ARG A 108 0.65 21.41 4.25
N ALA A 109 1.55 20.58 4.80
CA ALA A 109 2.95 20.95 4.99
C ALA A 109 3.70 21.13 3.67
N ALA A 110 3.40 20.30 2.67
CA ALA A 110 3.97 20.37 1.33
C ALA A 110 3.36 21.48 0.45
N GLY A 111 2.17 21.99 0.80
CA GLY A 111 1.45 23.01 0.03
C GLY A 111 0.84 22.47 -1.27
N ILE A 112 0.54 21.17 -1.33
CA ILE A 112 -0.07 20.49 -2.49
C ILE A 112 -1.27 19.66 -2.03
N GLY A 113 -2.16 19.27 -2.95
CA GLY A 113 -3.13 18.19 -2.74
C GLY A 113 -2.68 16.87 -3.38
N PRO A 114 -3.52 15.82 -3.31
CA PRO A 114 -3.24 14.54 -3.97
C PRO A 114 -3.00 14.64 -5.48
N GLU A 115 -3.64 15.62 -6.14
CA GLU A 115 -3.43 15.91 -7.56
C GLU A 115 -2.01 16.34 -7.92
N GLY A 116 -1.20 16.72 -6.91
CA GLY A 116 0.21 17.05 -7.05
C GLY A 116 1.14 15.84 -6.92
N ILE A 117 0.62 14.61 -6.84
CA ILE A 117 1.40 13.38 -6.66
C ILE A 117 1.50 12.62 -7.99
N ASP A 118 2.72 12.50 -8.51
CA ASP A 118 3.01 11.74 -9.74
C ASP A 118 3.21 10.23 -9.48
N PHE A 119 3.59 9.87 -8.25
CA PHE A 119 3.92 8.49 -7.86
C PHE A 119 3.73 8.29 -6.35
N ALA A 120 3.24 7.11 -5.96
CA ALA A 120 3.01 6.75 -4.57
C ALA A 120 3.59 5.37 -4.22
N GLU A 121 4.25 5.30 -3.07
CA GLU A 121 4.59 4.04 -2.38
C GLU A 121 3.59 3.86 -1.23
N LEU A 122 2.83 2.77 -1.26
CA LEU A 122 1.77 2.50 -0.29
C LEU A 122 2.12 1.31 0.59
N HIS A 123 1.54 1.27 1.79
CA HIS A 123 1.70 0.12 2.67
C HIS A 123 0.74 -1.01 2.28
N ASP A 124 1.20 -1.93 1.44
CA ASP A 124 0.43 -3.00 0.80
C ASP A 124 0.58 -4.36 1.52
N ALA A 125 0.48 -4.38 2.85
CA ALA A 125 0.57 -5.63 3.62
C ALA A 125 -0.42 -6.71 3.15
N PHE A 126 -1.61 -6.26 2.71
CA PHE A 126 -2.59 -7.06 2.01
C PHE A 126 -3.23 -6.26 0.86
N THR A 127 -3.66 -6.94 -0.20
CA THR A 127 -4.27 -6.29 -1.38
C THR A 127 -5.46 -5.37 -1.08
N PRO A 128 -6.36 -5.63 -0.10
CA PRO A 128 -7.44 -4.69 0.21
C PRO A 128 -6.93 -3.43 0.91
N VAL A 129 -5.81 -3.51 1.65
CA VAL A 129 -5.22 -2.36 2.36
C VAL A 129 -4.73 -1.33 1.34
N GLU A 130 -4.17 -1.78 0.23
CA GLU A 130 -3.74 -0.90 -0.86
C GLU A 130 -4.95 -0.17 -1.49
N ILE A 131 -6.05 -0.88 -1.75
CA ILE A 131 -7.28 -0.27 -2.29
C ILE A 131 -7.82 0.81 -1.36
N ILE A 132 -7.95 0.50 -0.06
CA ILE A 132 -8.42 1.44 0.95
C ILE A 132 -7.47 2.65 1.03
N SER A 133 -6.16 2.41 0.93
CA SER A 133 -5.15 3.47 0.96
C SER A 133 -5.25 4.41 -0.25
N TYR A 134 -5.62 3.92 -1.43
CA TYR A 134 -5.90 4.80 -2.57
C TYR A 134 -7.04 5.78 -2.24
N GLU A 135 -8.15 5.26 -1.74
CA GLU A 135 -9.33 6.07 -1.41
C GLU A 135 -9.07 7.06 -0.25
N ASP A 136 -8.29 6.64 0.74
CA ASP A 136 -7.98 7.48 1.92
C ASP A 136 -6.96 8.58 1.62
N LEU A 137 -6.07 8.39 0.65
CA LEU A 137 -5.08 9.40 0.27
C LEU A 137 -5.68 10.49 -0.63
N GLY A 138 -6.78 10.20 -1.31
CA GLY A 138 -7.47 11.12 -2.23
C GLY A 138 -7.12 10.84 -3.67
#